data_AF-A0A7K9CE61-F1
#
_entry.id   AF-A0A7K9CE61-F1
#
_cell.length_a   1.000
_cell.length_b   1.000
_cell.length_c   1.000
_cell.angle_alpha   90.00
_cell.angle_beta   90.00
_cell.angle_gamma   90.00
#
_symmetry.space_group_name_H-M   'P 1'
#
loop_
_entity.id
_entity.type
_entity.pdbx_description
1 polymer ?
#
loop_
_entity_poly.entity_id
_entity_poly.type
_entity_poly.pdbx_seq_one_letter_code
_entity_poly.pdbx_strand_id
1 'polypeptide(L)'
;QKCYVCGRGGAAIVCYQPRCERRFHLPCAPRGQCLTQYGCYRAFCSRHRPRQTLERDPEPQTNCLLCLESVGRRKSFKTMVCPACQHAWFHRSCIQGHALRAGSSAFQCMLCRNKEDFQAEMVRMGIRIPIR
;
A
#
# COMPACT_ATOMS: atom_id res chain seq x y z
N GLN A 1 23.92 -4.45 -11.23
CA GLN A 1 22.47 -4.56 -10.96
C GLN A 1 21.85 -3.15 -10.97
N LYS A 2 21.05 -2.78 -11.99
CA LYS A 2 20.49 -1.41 -12.19
C LYS A 2 19.05 -1.30 -11.68
N CYS A 3 18.68 -0.14 -11.15
CA CYS A 3 17.32 0.17 -10.72
C CYS A 3 16.46 0.56 -11.94
N TYR A 4 15.31 -0.09 -12.16
CA TYR A 4 14.42 0.26 -13.28
C TYR A 4 13.73 1.63 -13.10
N VAL A 5 13.74 2.18 -11.89
CA VAL A 5 13.08 3.46 -11.55
C VAL A 5 14.01 4.66 -11.79
N CYS A 6 15.29 4.55 -11.38
CA CYS A 6 16.24 5.67 -11.46
C CYS A 6 17.45 5.42 -12.37
N GLY A 7 17.59 4.22 -12.95
CA GLY A 7 18.69 3.83 -13.84
C GLY A 7 20.03 3.55 -13.15
N ARG A 8 20.21 3.96 -11.89
CA ARG A 8 21.48 3.83 -11.14
C ARG A 8 21.75 2.40 -10.68
N GLY A 9 23.03 2.07 -10.48
CA GLY A 9 23.48 0.79 -9.93
C GLY A 9 23.11 0.60 -8.44
N GLY A 10 23.31 -0.62 -7.92
CA GLY A 10 23.12 -0.94 -6.49
C GLY A 10 21.68 -1.31 -6.10
N ALA A 11 20.82 -1.65 -7.05
CA ALA A 11 19.45 -2.06 -6.76
C ALA A 11 19.39 -3.50 -6.20
N ALA A 12 19.11 -3.62 -4.90
CA ALA A 12 19.08 -4.90 -4.19
C ALA A 12 17.71 -5.60 -4.19
N ILE A 13 16.60 -4.86 -4.31
CA ILE A 13 15.26 -5.47 -4.25
C ILE A 13 14.86 -5.99 -5.62
N VAL A 14 14.45 -7.25 -5.69
CA VAL A 14 13.96 -7.92 -6.91
C VAL A 14 12.45 -8.14 -6.80
N CYS A 15 11.76 -8.06 -7.94
CA CYS A 15 10.36 -8.47 -8.02
C CYS A 15 10.20 -9.97 -7.73
N TYR A 16 9.27 -10.33 -6.85
CA TYR A 16 8.99 -11.71 -6.42
C TYR A 16 8.36 -12.58 -7.52
N GLN A 17 7.72 -11.95 -8.51
CA GLN A 17 7.07 -12.67 -9.62
C GLN A 17 8.10 -13.48 -10.43
N PRO A 18 7.84 -14.78 -10.69
CA PRO A 18 8.68 -15.59 -11.57
C PRO A 18 8.87 -14.91 -12.93
N ARG A 19 10.08 -15.01 -13.48
CA ARG A 19 10.46 -14.41 -14.77
C ARG A 19 10.45 -12.88 -14.81
N CYS A 20 10.29 -12.19 -13.67
CA CYS A 20 10.43 -10.74 -13.58
C CYS A 20 11.79 -10.34 -12.98
N GLU A 21 12.70 -9.88 -13.83
CA GLU A 21 14.05 -9.46 -13.41
C GLU A 21 14.13 -8.00 -12.96
N ARG A 22 12.98 -7.33 -12.81
CA ARG A 22 12.94 -5.91 -12.43
C ARG A 22 13.48 -5.74 -11.01
N ARG A 23 14.47 -4.85 -10.90
CA ARG A 23 15.16 -4.51 -9.67
C ARG A 23 14.98 -3.04 -9.32
N PHE A 24 14.84 -2.72 -8.05
CA PHE A 24 14.68 -1.35 -7.59
C PHE A 24 15.37 -1.11 -6.24
N HIS A 25 15.73 0.14 -5.97
CA HIS A 25 16.16 0.53 -4.63
C HIS A 25 14.94 0.67 -3.71
N LEU A 26 15.10 0.40 -2.42
CA LEU A 26 14.06 0.62 -1.42
C LEU A 26 13.53 2.08 -1.45
N PRO A 27 14.38 3.12 -1.49
CA PRO A 27 13.91 4.51 -1.58
C PRO A 27 13.21 4.85 -2.90
N CYS A 28 13.47 4.07 -3.97
CA CYS A 28 12.81 4.25 -5.25
C CYS A 28 11.42 3.58 -5.30
N ALA A 29 11.09 2.69 -4.37
CA ALA A 29 9.84 1.93 -4.40
C ALA A 29 8.59 2.83 -4.45
N PRO A 30 8.44 3.88 -3.60
CA PRO A 30 7.25 4.75 -3.68
C PRO A 30 7.12 5.46 -5.02
N ARG A 31 8.24 5.96 -5.57
CA ARG A 31 8.28 6.68 -6.85
C ARG A 31 7.97 5.76 -8.03
N GLY A 32 8.54 4.55 -8.02
CA GLY A 32 8.28 3.52 -9.01
C GLY A 32 6.96 2.77 -8.82
N GLN A 33 6.15 3.16 -7.82
CA GLN A 33 4.93 2.48 -7.39
C GLN A 33 5.15 0.97 -7.18
N CYS A 34 6.30 0.62 -6.63
CA CYS A 34 6.63 -0.74 -6.20
C CYS A 34 6.06 -0.97 -4.81
N LEU A 35 5.76 -2.22 -4.51
CA LEU A 35 5.20 -2.64 -3.24
C LEU A 35 6.20 -3.54 -2.52
N THR A 36 6.44 -3.28 -1.23
CA THR A 36 7.29 -4.12 -0.37
C THR A 36 6.46 -4.64 0.79
N GLN A 37 6.47 -5.95 1.00
CA GLN A 37 5.83 -6.64 2.12
C GLN A 37 6.90 -7.03 3.13
N TYR A 38 6.99 -6.28 4.22
CA TYR A 38 8.09 -6.41 5.19
C TYR A 38 8.07 -7.74 5.95
N GLY A 39 6.89 -8.31 6.26
CA GLY A 39 6.79 -9.53 7.06
C GLY A 39 7.18 -10.83 6.33
N CYS A 40 6.98 -10.88 5.01
CA CYS A 40 7.29 -12.05 4.19
C CYS A 40 8.46 -11.83 3.23
N TYR A 41 9.18 -10.71 3.37
CA TYR A 41 10.34 -10.34 2.53
C TYR A 41 10.07 -10.38 1.01
N ARG A 42 8.81 -10.15 0.62
CA ARG A 42 8.38 -10.12 -0.79
C ARG A 42 8.30 -8.69 -1.28
N ALA A 43 8.68 -8.49 -2.53
CA ALA A 43 8.59 -7.18 -3.16
C ALA A 43 8.08 -7.33 -4.60
N PHE A 44 7.34 -6.35 -5.08
CA PHE A 44 6.70 -6.41 -6.39
C PHE A 44 6.93 -5.11 -7.14
N CYS A 45 7.30 -5.22 -8.42
CA CYS A 45 7.38 -4.06 -9.30
C CYS A 45 5.97 -3.52 -9.61
N SER A 46 5.90 -2.35 -10.24
CA SER A 46 4.63 -1.71 -10.60
C SER A 46 3.66 -2.57 -11.43
N ARG A 47 4.19 -3.54 -12.21
CA ARG A 47 3.38 -4.45 -13.03
C ARG A 47 2.81 -5.63 -12.24
N HIS A 48 3.56 -6.17 -11.29
CA HIS A 48 3.21 -7.40 -10.58
C HIS A 48 2.74 -7.17 -9.15
N ARG A 49 2.64 -5.91 -8.72
CA ARG A 49 2.11 -5.58 -7.39
C ARG A 49 0.68 -6.09 -7.24
N PRO A 50 0.31 -6.56 -6.04
CA PRO A 50 -1.09 -6.85 -5.74
C PRO A 50 -1.96 -5.59 -5.88
N ARG A 51 -3.24 -5.82 -6.14
CA ARG A 51 -4.30 -4.81 -6.12
C ARG A 51 -5.36 -5.23 -5.11
N GLN A 52 -6.13 -4.27 -4.60
CA GLN A 52 -7.33 -4.59 -3.83
C GLN A 52 -8.36 -5.19 -4.80
N THR A 53 -8.99 -6.30 -4.41
CA THR A 53 -9.91 -7.08 -5.25
C THR A 53 -11.27 -6.40 -5.46
N LEU A 54 -11.53 -5.33 -4.72
CA LEU A 54 -12.75 -4.54 -4.87
C LEU A 54 -12.90 -4.06 -6.31
N GLU A 55 -14.11 -4.16 -6.86
CA GLU A 55 -14.45 -3.64 -8.19
C GLU A 55 -14.91 -2.18 -8.15
N ARG A 56 -15.57 -1.75 -7.06
CA ARG A 56 -16.12 -0.39 -6.89
C ARG A 56 -15.09 0.73 -6.74
N ASP A 57 -15.02 1.66 -7.69
CA ASP A 57 -14.21 2.88 -7.58
C ASP A 57 -14.72 3.81 -6.46
N PRO A 58 -13.89 4.74 -5.95
CA PRO A 58 -14.34 5.76 -5.02
C PRO A 58 -15.50 6.55 -5.63
N GLU A 59 -16.54 6.82 -4.85
CA GLU A 59 -17.62 7.71 -5.30
C GLU A 59 -17.08 9.12 -5.54
N PRO A 60 -17.74 9.92 -6.41
CA PRO A 60 -17.41 11.33 -6.57
C PRO A 60 -17.36 12.00 -5.20
N GLN A 61 -16.32 12.81 -4.95
CA GLN A 61 -16.12 13.52 -3.67
C GLN A 61 -15.79 12.63 -2.45
N THR A 62 -15.41 11.37 -2.66
CA THR A 62 -14.84 10.57 -1.57
C THR A 62 -13.56 11.23 -1.05
N ASN A 63 -13.55 11.51 0.26
CA ASN A 63 -12.43 12.11 0.96
C ASN A 63 -11.68 11.07 1.80
N CYS A 64 -10.39 11.30 1.95
CA CYS A 64 -9.53 10.53 2.83
C CYS A 64 -9.96 10.80 4.28
N LEU A 65 -10.30 9.77 5.04
CA LEU A 65 -10.75 9.95 6.42
C LEU A 65 -9.66 10.47 7.38
N LEU A 66 -8.40 10.56 6.93
CA LEU A 66 -7.27 11.00 7.74
C LEU A 66 -6.86 12.45 7.48
N CYS A 67 -6.95 12.95 6.25
CA CYS A 67 -6.61 14.34 5.92
C CYS A 67 -7.80 15.16 5.38
N LEU A 68 -8.95 14.52 5.19
CA LEU A 68 -10.18 15.12 4.66
C LEU A 68 -10.09 15.67 3.23
N GLU A 69 -8.99 15.39 2.52
CA GLU A 69 -8.82 15.74 1.10
C GLU A 69 -9.29 14.59 0.18
N SER A 70 -9.63 14.92 -1.06
CA SER A 70 -10.12 13.92 -2.03
C SER A 70 -9.10 12.82 -2.33
N VAL A 71 -9.52 11.55 -2.28
CA VAL A 71 -8.68 10.39 -2.63
C VAL A 71 -8.49 10.19 -4.15
N GLY A 72 -9.12 11.04 -4.96
CA GLY A 72 -9.17 10.88 -6.41
C GLY A 72 -10.30 9.95 -6.85
N ARG A 73 -10.67 10.05 -8.14
CA ARG A 73 -11.87 9.40 -8.68
C ARG A 73 -11.70 7.94 -9.08
N ARG A 74 -10.46 7.43 -9.14
CA ARG A 74 -10.16 6.07 -9.58
C ARG A 74 -9.18 5.40 -8.64
N LYS A 75 -9.33 4.09 -8.48
CA LYS A 75 -8.35 3.27 -7.78
C LYS A 75 -6.98 3.41 -8.42
N SER A 76 -6.01 3.70 -7.58
CA SER A 76 -4.61 3.78 -7.96
C SER A 76 -3.72 3.21 -6.86
N PHE A 77 -2.42 3.13 -7.12
CA PHE A 77 -1.46 2.80 -6.07
C PHE A 77 -1.50 3.80 -4.89
N LYS A 78 -2.00 5.03 -5.12
CA LYS A 78 -2.06 6.07 -4.09
C LYS A 78 -3.32 5.98 -3.22
N THR A 79 -4.28 5.11 -3.54
CA THR A 79 -5.56 4.99 -2.84
C THR A 79 -5.66 3.64 -2.13
N MET A 80 -6.19 3.65 -0.91
CA MET A 80 -6.44 2.47 -0.09
C MET A 80 -7.88 2.50 0.42
N VAL A 81 -8.51 1.33 0.52
CA VAL A 81 -9.87 1.17 1.05
C VAL A 81 -9.92 0.03 2.06
N CYS A 82 -10.78 0.15 3.08
CA CYS A 82 -11.05 -0.95 3.99
C CYS A 82 -11.75 -2.11 3.26
N PRO A 83 -11.23 -3.34 3.33
CA PRO A 83 -11.84 -4.49 2.65
C PRO A 83 -13.20 -4.89 3.24
N ALA A 84 -13.38 -4.69 4.55
CA ALA A 84 -14.58 -5.10 5.27
C ALA A 84 -15.78 -4.20 4.97
N CYS A 85 -15.63 -2.88 5.17
CA CYS A 85 -16.76 -1.97 4.95
C CYS A 85 -16.80 -1.36 3.56
N GLN A 86 -15.71 -1.29 2.82
CA GLN A 86 -15.62 -0.70 1.46
C GLN A 86 -16.01 0.79 1.34
N HIS A 87 -16.28 1.44 2.48
CA HIS A 87 -16.65 2.87 2.55
C HIS A 87 -15.54 3.73 3.18
N ALA A 88 -14.55 3.12 3.84
CA ALA A 88 -13.44 3.85 4.43
C ALA A 88 -12.27 3.96 3.43
N TRP A 89 -12.06 5.17 2.90
CA TRP A 89 -11.03 5.45 1.90
C TRP A 89 -9.90 6.32 2.45
N PHE A 90 -8.69 6.10 1.95
CA PHE A 90 -7.48 6.75 2.42
C PHE A 90 -6.47 6.97 1.29
N HIS A 91 -5.68 8.04 1.38
CA HIS A 91 -4.41 8.07 0.65
C HIS A 91 -3.44 7.07 1.27
N ARG A 92 -2.65 6.40 0.43
CA ARG A 92 -1.63 5.44 0.84
C ARG A 92 -0.61 6.03 1.82
N SER A 93 -0.20 7.29 1.59
CA SER A 93 0.70 8.02 2.48
C SER A 93 0.08 8.27 3.85
N CYS A 94 -1.17 8.72 3.88
CA CYS A 94 -1.89 9.00 5.13
C CYS A 94 -2.06 7.73 5.96
N ILE A 95 -2.52 6.63 5.35
CA ILE A 95 -2.75 5.39 6.09
C ILE A 95 -1.44 4.76 6.55
N GLN A 96 -0.34 4.89 5.78
CA GLN A 96 0.99 4.46 6.22
C GLN A 96 1.44 5.25 7.46
N GLY A 97 1.23 6.56 7.49
CA GLY A 97 1.53 7.39 8.65
C GLY A 97 0.66 7.08 9.87
N HIS A 98 -0.62 6.74 9.66
CA HIS A 98 -1.50 6.27 10.73
C HIS A 98 -1.04 4.91 11.28
N ALA A 99 -0.74 3.94 10.42
CA ALA A 99 -0.23 2.62 10.81
C ALA A 99 1.04 2.72 11.66
N LEU A 100 2.00 3.56 11.23
CA LEU A 100 3.24 3.77 11.97
C LEU A 100 3.03 4.40 13.34
N ARG A 101 1.96 5.17 13.56
CA ARG A 101 1.67 5.80 14.86
C ARG A 101 0.83 4.91 15.77
N ALA A 102 -0.21 4.28 15.23
CA ALA A 102 -1.12 3.42 15.98
C ALA A 102 -0.49 2.08 16.37
N GLY A 103 0.35 1.49 15.53
CA GLY A 103 0.88 0.14 15.75
C GLY A 103 -0.20 -0.95 15.66
N SER A 104 0.22 -2.22 15.76
CA SER A 104 -0.68 -3.37 15.56
C SER A 104 -1.81 -3.48 16.58
N SER A 105 -1.65 -2.94 17.79
CA SER A 105 -2.69 -2.99 18.83
C SER A 105 -3.90 -2.11 18.51
N ALA A 106 -3.68 -0.89 18.01
CA ALA A 106 -4.72 0.12 17.80
C ALA A 106 -5.06 0.40 16.33
N PHE A 107 -4.32 -0.16 15.37
CA PHE A 107 -4.56 0.12 13.95
C PHE A 107 -5.75 -0.70 13.40
N GLN A 108 -6.92 -0.08 13.30
CA GLN A 108 -8.15 -0.68 12.80
C GLN A 108 -8.92 0.29 11.90
N CYS A 109 -9.94 -0.19 11.19
CA CYS A 109 -10.78 0.68 10.37
C CYS A 109 -11.52 1.71 11.26
N MET A 110 -11.40 3.01 10.93
CA MET A 110 -12.05 4.07 11.71
C MET A 110 -13.58 4.12 11.55
N LEU A 111 -14.14 3.48 10.50
CA LEU A 111 -15.59 3.41 10.30
C LEU A 111 -16.21 2.18 10.94
N CYS A 112 -15.78 0.98 10.53
CA CYS A 112 -16.41 -0.27 10.98
C CYS A 112 -15.70 -0.98 12.13
N ARG A 113 -14.56 -0.45 12.60
CA ARG A 113 -13.74 -1.03 13.68
C ARG A 113 -13.21 -2.44 13.41
N ASN A 114 -13.41 -3.00 12.21
CA ASN A 114 -12.77 -4.25 11.81
C ASN A 114 -11.25 -4.07 11.85
N LYS A 115 -10.58 -4.95 12.61
CA LYS A 115 -9.14 -4.95 12.81
C LYS A 115 -8.45 -6.00 11.95
N GLU A 116 -8.94 -7.24 11.97
CA GLU A 116 -8.26 -8.38 11.34
C GLU A 116 -8.16 -8.24 9.82
N ASP A 117 -9.29 -8.16 9.10
CA ASP A 117 -9.29 -8.04 7.64
C ASP A 117 -8.61 -6.74 7.20
N PHE A 118 -8.85 -5.66 7.95
CA PHE A 118 -8.22 -4.37 7.69
C PHE A 118 -6.70 -4.45 7.76
N GLN A 119 -6.14 -4.99 8.84
CA GLN A 119 -4.69 -5.13 9.00
C GLN A 119 -4.10 -6.08 7.95
N ALA A 120 -4.73 -7.24 7.74
CA ALA A 120 -4.28 -8.22 6.76
C ALA A 120 -4.18 -7.60 5.35
N GLU A 121 -5.20 -6.86 4.93
CA GLU A 121 -5.21 -6.19 3.63
C GLU A 121 -4.18 -5.06 3.56
N MET A 122 -4.04 -4.24 4.60
CA MET A 122 -3.03 -3.17 4.63
C MET A 122 -1.62 -3.76 4.52
N VAL A 123 -1.30 -4.84 5.24
CA VAL A 123 -0.01 -5.56 5.14
C VAL A 123 0.19 -6.16 3.75
N ARG A 124 -0.83 -6.85 3.20
CA ARG A 124 -0.79 -7.41 1.85
C ARG A 124 -0.51 -6.32 0.82
N MET A 125 -1.07 -5.15 1.03
CA MET A 125 -0.88 -3.98 0.19
C MET A 125 0.40 -3.21 0.52
N GLY A 126 1.28 -3.72 1.39
CA GLY A 126 2.61 -3.16 1.68
C GLY A 126 2.60 -1.94 2.60
N ILE A 127 1.57 -1.80 3.44
CA ILE A 127 1.56 -0.85 4.55
C ILE A 127 2.30 -1.47 5.73
N ARG A 128 3.32 -0.78 6.24
CA ARG A 128 4.07 -1.24 7.41
C ARG A 128 3.30 -0.93 8.69
N ILE A 129 3.04 -1.96 9.49
CA ILE A 129 2.41 -1.87 10.81
C ILE A 129 3.42 -2.40 11.85
N PRO A 130 3.98 -1.56 12.73
CA PRO A 130 4.90 -2.02 13.76
C PRO A 130 4.17 -2.76 14.88
N ILE A 131 4.81 -3.80 15.42
CA ILE A 131 4.47 -4.36 16.73
C ILE A 131 5.06 -3.40 17.76
N ARG A 132 4.22 -2.95 18.69
CA ARG A 132 4.59 -2.07 19.80
C ARG A 132 4.09 -2.69 21.08
#